data_AF-A0A382NDJ1-F1
#
_entry.id   AF-A0A382NDJ1-F1
#
_cell.length_a   1.000
_cell.length_b   1.000
_cell.length_c   1.000
_cell.angle_alpha   90.00
_cell.angle_beta   90.00
_cell.angle_gamma   90.00
#
_symmetry.space_group_name_H-M   'P 1'
#
loop_
_entity.id
_entity.type
_entity.pdbx_description
1 polymer ?
#
loop_
_entity_poly.entity_id
_entity_poly.type
_entity_poly.pdbx_seq_one_letter_code
_entity_poly.pdbx_strand_id
1 'polypeptide(L)'
;SITMKKHQSSLKFGRELDPPLEATESEREIYRGPLRELCVLAPNNVNTMAVLAMASELGFDEVEAALVADPSLEHHITEVNLMGPLTDGPRYRLDLIRSSPAGAGAVTSTATLTSFLKSMLLARDAGNGVHFR
;
A
#
# COMPACT_ATOMS: atom_id res chain seq x y z
N SER A 1 -6.00 5.47 8.21
CA SER A 1 -4.68 5.66 7.60
C SER A 1 -4.17 4.35 7.01
N ILE A 2 -3.26 4.44 6.06
CA ILE A 2 -2.57 3.28 5.47
C ILE A 2 -1.07 3.56 5.46
N THR A 3 -0.26 2.63 5.98
CA THR A 3 1.20 2.70 5.95
C THR A 3 1.74 1.59 5.07
N MET A 4 2.67 1.92 4.17
CA MET A 4 3.43 0.95 3.40
C MET A 4 4.89 0.99 3.84
N LYS A 5 5.40 -0.13 4.35
CA LYS A 5 6.81 -0.28 4.72
C LYS A 5 7.51 -1.24 3.76
N LYS A 6 8.67 -0.85 3.27
CA LYS A 6 9.52 -1.67 2.40
C LYS A 6 10.98 -1.38 2.66
N HIS A 7 11.84 -2.31 2.23
CA HIS A 7 13.27 -2.04 2.08
C HIS A 7 13.49 -0.81 1.19
N GLN A 8 14.46 0.05 1.53
CA GLN A 8 14.75 1.31 0.83
C GLN A 8 15.03 1.09 -0.67
N SER A 9 15.73 0.02 -1.03
CA SER A 9 15.99 -0.34 -2.44
C SER A 9 14.73 -0.73 -3.24
N SER A 10 13.63 -1.08 -2.57
CA SER A 10 12.33 -1.40 -3.17
C SER A 10 11.42 -0.18 -3.36
N LEU A 11 11.83 1.00 -2.86
CA LEU A 11 11.06 2.22 -2.94
C LEU A 11 11.48 3.06 -4.16
N LYS A 12 10.49 3.53 -4.91
CA LYS A 12 10.66 4.46 -6.04
C LYS A 12 9.91 5.73 -5.71
N PHE A 13 10.62 6.67 -5.08
CA PHE A 13 10.08 7.96 -4.67
C PHE A 13 10.54 9.05 -5.65
N GLY A 14 9.61 9.87 -6.13
CA GLY A 14 9.82 10.83 -7.21
C GLY A 14 10.38 12.18 -6.76
N ARG A 15 10.72 12.33 -5.49
CA ARG A 15 11.42 13.51 -4.95
C ARG A 15 12.75 13.08 -4.36
N GLU A 16 13.74 13.94 -4.47
CA GLU A 16 14.99 13.79 -3.73
C GLU A 16 14.72 13.91 -2.22
N LEU A 17 15.42 13.09 -1.45
CA LEU A 17 15.37 13.09 0.00
C LEU A 17 16.71 13.55 0.53
N ASP A 18 16.68 14.31 1.63
CA ASP A 18 17.88 14.65 2.40
C ASP A 18 17.71 14.11 3.84
N PRO A 19 18.53 13.15 4.29
CA PRO A 19 19.55 12.43 3.51
C PRO A 19 18.94 11.54 2.40
N PRO A 20 19.72 11.09 1.40
CA PRO A 20 19.24 10.20 0.35
C PRO A 20 18.57 8.93 0.88
N LEU A 21 17.68 8.34 0.08
CA LEU A 21 16.91 7.15 0.47
C LEU A 21 17.84 5.97 0.79
N GLU A 22 18.93 5.84 0.06
CA GLU A 22 19.97 4.82 0.20
C GLU A 22 20.74 4.94 1.52
N ALA A 23 20.80 6.13 2.09
CA ALA A 23 21.44 6.41 3.37
C ALA A 23 20.55 6.05 4.58
N THR A 24 19.41 5.42 4.35
CA THR A 24 18.51 4.96 5.42
C THR A 24 19.15 3.78 6.16
N GLU A 25 19.54 3.99 7.42
CA GLU A 25 20.16 2.97 8.29
C GLU A 25 19.16 2.31 9.27
N SER A 26 18.00 2.93 9.47
CA SER A 26 16.93 2.46 10.35
C SER A 26 15.56 2.81 9.79
N GLU A 27 14.48 2.35 10.42
CA GLU A 27 13.11 2.70 10.01
C GLU A 27 12.95 4.23 9.87
N ARG A 28 12.61 4.68 8.66
CA ARG A 28 12.49 6.09 8.28
C ARG A 28 11.21 6.31 7.51
N GLU A 29 10.33 7.16 8.05
CA GLU A 29 9.22 7.71 7.30
C GLU A 29 9.72 8.72 6.27
N ILE A 30 9.43 8.47 4.99
CA ILE A 30 9.83 9.34 3.88
C ILE A 30 8.66 10.16 3.33
N TYR A 31 7.44 9.81 3.74
CA TYR A 31 6.23 10.54 3.39
C TYR A 31 5.14 10.30 4.43
N ARG A 32 4.39 11.36 4.77
CA ARG A 32 3.09 11.31 5.44
C ARG A 32 2.18 12.41 4.91
N GLY A 33 0.95 12.06 4.56
CA GLY A 33 -0.02 13.00 4.01
C GLY A 33 -1.13 12.33 3.20
N PRO A 34 -1.89 13.08 2.40
CA PRO A 34 -2.99 12.54 1.60
C PRO A 34 -2.51 11.51 0.58
N LEU A 35 -3.20 10.37 0.47
CA LEU A 35 -2.84 9.31 -0.48
C LEU A 35 -2.77 9.81 -1.93
N ARG A 36 -3.61 10.78 -2.31
CA ARG A 36 -3.60 11.36 -3.66
C ARG A 36 -2.23 11.89 -4.06
N GLU A 37 -1.56 12.64 -3.19
CA GLU A 37 -0.23 13.18 -3.47
C GLU A 37 0.80 12.05 -3.52
N LEU A 38 0.70 11.08 -2.60
CA LEU A 38 1.61 9.93 -2.60
C LEU A 38 1.50 9.10 -3.89
N CYS A 39 0.32 8.99 -4.50
CA CYS A 39 0.15 8.34 -5.80
C CYS A 39 0.95 9.01 -6.92
N VAL A 40 1.17 10.32 -6.85
CA VAL A 40 2.04 11.06 -7.78
C VAL A 40 3.51 10.80 -7.46
N LEU A 41 3.87 10.77 -6.18
CA LEU A 41 5.26 10.65 -5.73
C LEU A 41 5.82 9.23 -5.79
N ALA A 42 5.00 8.20 -5.59
CA ALA A 42 5.45 6.82 -5.52
C ALA A 42 4.50 5.85 -6.24
N PRO A 43 4.16 6.09 -7.53
CA PRO A 43 3.14 5.34 -8.26
C PRO A 43 3.39 3.82 -8.29
N ASN A 44 4.66 3.40 -8.29
CA ASN A 44 5.02 1.98 -8.32
C ASN A 44 4.81 1.25 -6.98
N ASN A 45 4.69 1.98 -5.87
CA ASN A 45 4.70 1.42 -4.52
C ASN A 45 3.32 1.38 -3.88
N VAL A 46 2.36 2.17 -4.37
CA VAL A 46 1.10 2.46 -3.65
C VAL A 46 -0.16 1.89 -4.26
N ASN A 47 -0.06 0.99 -5.25
CA ASN A 47 -1.22 0.33 -5.87
C ASN A 47 -2.14 -0.34 -4.83
N THR A 48 -1.58 -1.03 -3.84
CA THR A 48 -2.37 -1.63 -2.75
C THR A 48 -3.15 -0.56 -1.97
N MET A 49 -2.53 0.59 -1.69
CA MET A 49 -3.15 1.68 -0.93
C MET A 49 -4.28 2.31 -1.75
N ALA A 50 -4.05 2.55 -3.04
CA ALA A 50 -5.06 3.06 -3.97
C ALA A 50 -6.27 2.11 -4.08
N VAL A 51 -6.04 0.81 -4.20
CA VAL A 51 -7.11 -0.20 -4.20
C VAL A 51 -7.90 -0.17 -2.90
N LEU A 52 -7.23 -0.10 -1.75
CA LEU A 52 -7.89 -0.02 -0.44
C LEU A 52 -8.71 1.26 -0.28
N ALA A 53 -8.20 2.40 -0.76
CA ALA A 53 -8.92 3.67 -0.73
C ALA A 53 -10.17 3.69 -1.61
N MET A 54 -10.11 3.04 -2.79
CA MET A 54 -11.28 2.87 -3.65
C MET A 54 -12.29 1.89 -3.03
N ALA A 55 -11.81 0.77 -2.46
CA ALA A 55 -12.67 -0.26 -1.87
C ALA A 55 -13.33 0.18 -0.55
N SER A 56 -12.77 1.16 0.16
CA SER A 56 -13.33 1.68 1.40
C SER A 56 -14.37 2.78 1.20
N GLU A 57 -14.58 3.24 -0.04
CA GLU A 57 -15.42 4.41 -0.38
C GLU A 57 -14.97 5.75 0.24
N LEU A 58 -13.85 5.77 0.97
CA LEU A 58 -13.25 7.00 1.52
C LEU A 58 -12.60 7.87 0.43
N GLY A 59 -12.16 7.24 -0.66
CA GLY A 59 -11.39 7.92 -1.70
C GLY A 59 -9.97 8.26 -1.26
N PHE A 60 -9.26 9.02 -2.08
CA PHE A 60 -7.81 9.24 -1.93
C PHE A 60 -7.45 10.40 -1.00
N ASP A 61 -8.37 11.34 -0.78
CA ASP A 61 -8.09 12.56 -0.01
C ASP A 61 -8.31 12.34 1.49
N GLU A 62 -9.30 11.53 1.87
CA GLU A 62 -9.60 11.16 3.26
C GLU A 62 -8.66 10.08 3.83
N VAL A 63 -7.82 9.48 2.98
CA VAL A 63 -6.85 8.48 3.41
C VAL A 63 -5.51 9.15 3.69
N GLU A 64 -5.19 9.31 4.97
CA GLU A 64 -3.81 9.60 5.40
C GLU A 64 -2.91 8.39 5.10
N ALA A 65 -1.91 8.61 4.27
CA ALA A 65 -0.94 7.64 3.80
C ALA A 65 0.43 7.91 4.40
N ALA A 66 1.16 6.84 4.75
CA ALA A 66 2.57 6.91 5.11
C ALA A 66 3.40 5.92 4.27
N LEU A 67 4.59 6.34 3.88
CA LEU A 67 5.57 5.51 3.19
C LEU A 67 6.85 5.46 4.02
N VAL A 68 7.28 4.24 4.35
CA VAL A 68 8.38 4.00 5.28
C VAL A 68 9.44 3.14 4.61
N ALA A 69 10.68 3.60 4.69
CA ALA A 69 11.87 2.85 4.33
C ALA A 69 12.39 2.13 5.57
N ASP A 70 12.54 0.81 5.49
CA ASP A 70 13.06 -0.01 6.60
C ASP A 70 14.06 -1.04 6.06
N PRO A 71 15.37 -0.87 6.34
CA PRO A 71 16.42 -1.77 5.88
C PRO A 71 16.34 -3.19 6.44
N SER A 72 15.58 -3.41 7.52
CA SER A 72 15.44 -4.73 8.14
C SER A 72 14.41 -5.63 7.44
N LEU A 73 13.63 -5.09 6.51
CA LEU A 73 12.53 -5.82 5.88
C LEU A 73 12.97 -6.71 4.71
N GLU A 74 12.70 -8.00 4.85
CA GLU A 74 12.80 -9.01 3.78
C GLU A 74 11.48 -9.25 3.02
N HIS A 75 10.46 -8.44 3.31
CA HIS A 75 9.12 -8.53 2.73
C HIS A 75 8.44 -7.16 2.79
N HIS A 76 7.33 -6.99 2.09
CA HIS A 76 6.56 -5.73 2.17
C HIS A 76 5.52 -5.81 3.28
N ILE A 77 5.41 -4.74 4.06
CA ILE A 77 4.37 -4.60 5.08
C ILE A 77 3.39 -3.53 4.64
N THR A 78 2.10 -3.83 4.72
CA THR A 78 1.02 -2.84 4.62
C THR A 78 0.21 -2.86 5.89
N GLU A 79 0.16 -1.73 6.59
CA GLU A 79 -0.64 -1.55 7.79
C GLU A 79 -1.85 -0.69 7.44
N VAL A 80 -3.03 -1.08 7.91
CA VAL A 80 -4.27 -0.34 7.72
C VAL A 80 -4.87 -0.12 9.08
N ASN A 81 -5.10 1.15 9.42
CA ASN A 81 -5.93 1.54 10.54
C ASN A 81 -7.19 2.21 10.00
N LEU A 82 -8.34 1.57 10.21
CA LEU A 82 -9.63 2.07 9.78
C LEU A 82 -10.54 2.23 10.98
N MET A 83 -11.29 3.31 10.97
CA MET A 83 -12.30 3.57 11.97
C MET A 83 -13.67 3.64 11.31
N GLY A 84 -14.67 3.09 11.99
CA GLY A 84 -16.06 3.23 11.57
C GLY A 84 -16.51 4.69 11.55
N PRO A 85 -17.61 4.98 10.83
CA PRO A 85 -18.19 6.32 10.72
C PRO A 85 -18.41 6.98 12.08
N LEU A 86 -18.35 8.32 12.10
CA LEU A 86 -18.76 9.09 13.26
C LEU A 86 -20.27 8.97 13.44
N THR A 87 -20.69 8.49 14.61
CA THR A 87 -22.10 8.39 15.03
C THR A 87 -22.19 8.82 16.50
N ASP A 88 -23.40 8.95 17.03
CA ASP A 88 -23.62 9.29 18.45
C ASP A 88 -23.22 8.15 19.41
N GLY A 89 -22.82 6.98 18.89
CA GLY A 89 -22.49 5.78 19.65
C GLY A 89 -21.05 5.30 19.46
N PRO A 90 -20.71 4.13 20.02
CA PRO A 90 -19.39 3.53 19.83
C PRO A 90 -19.16 3.16 18.36
N ARG A 91 -17.95 3.43 17.87
CA ARG A 91 -17.49 3.08 16.52
C ARG A 91 -16.57 1.87 16.57
N TYR A 92 -16.61 1.05 15.52
CA TYR A 92 -15.64 -0.04 15.37
C TYR A 92 -14.27 0.51 14.94
N ARG A 93 -13.22 -0.24 15.24
CA ARG A 93 -11.85 -0.02 14.79
C ARG A 93 -11.34 -1.31 14.17
N LEU A 94 -10.66 -1.18 13.03
CA LEU A 94 -9.97 -2.26 12.36
C LEU A 94 -8.48 -1.91 12.29
N ASP A 95 -7.65 -2.81 12.82
CA ASP A 95 -6.21 -2.80 12.64
C ASP A 95 -5.84 -4.04 11.81
N LEU A 96 -5.20 -3.83 10.67
CA LEU A 96 -4.79 -4.90 9.76
C LEU A 96 -3.32 -4.73 9.41
N ILE A 97 -2.58 -5.84 9.46
CA ILE A 97 -1.20 -5.91 8.98
C ILE A 97 -1.14 -7.01 7.92
N ARG A 98 -0.67 -6.65 6.73
CA ARG A 98 -0.41 -7.57 5.64
C ARG A 98 1.08 -7.67 5.38
N SER A 99 1.65 -8.86 5.57
CA SER A 99 2.98 -9.20 5.09
C SER A 99 2.89 -9.82 3.69
N SER A 100 3.60 -9.24 2.72
CA SER A 100 3.61 -9.71 1.33
C SER A 100 5.01 -10.15 0.93
N PRO A 101 5.20 -11.38 0.42
CA PRO A 101 6.51 -11.90 0.07
C PRO A 101 7.14 -11.07 -1.05
N ALA A 102 8.32 -10.50 -0.81
CA ALA A 102 9.05 -9.69 -1.77
C ALA A 102 10.51 -9.57 -1.32
N GLY A 103 11.46 -9.99 -2.15
CA GLY A 103 12.88 -9.82 -1.82
C GLY A 103 13.30 -8.34 -1.77
N ALA A 104 14.40 -8.04 -1.10
CA ALA A 104 15.00 -6.71 -1.10
C ALA A 104 15.26 -6.24 -2.55
N GLY A 105 14.88 -5.01 -2.87
CA GLY A 105 14.97 -4.43 -4.22
C GLY A 105 13.77 -4.75 -5.11
N ALA A 106 12.94 -5.74 -4.77
CA ALA A 106 11.70 -5.99 -5.50
C ALA A 106 10.70 -4.86 -5.20
N VAL A 107 10.21 -4.20 -6.25
CA VAL A 107 9.19 -3.15 -6.13
C VAL A 107 7.79 -3.76 -5.93
N THR A 108 7.59 -4.99 -6.41
CA THR A 108 6.32 -5.72 -6.40
C THR A 108 6.48 -7.09 -5.73
N SER A 109 5.47 -7.49 -4.97
CA SER A 109 5.41 -8.80 -4.32
C SER A 109 5.14 -9.92 -5.33
N THR A 110 5.73 -11.09 -5.10
CA THR A 110 5.44 -12.30 -5.90
C THR A 110 3.98 -12.74 -5.78
N ALA A 111 3.29 -12.37 -4.69
CA ALA A 111 1.86 -12.61 -4.53
C ALA A 111 1.02 -11.98 -5.65
N THR A 112 1.49 -10.88 -6.27
CA THR A 112 0.78 -10.22 -7.37
C THR A 112 0.61 -11.13 -8.58
N LEU A 113 1.63 -11.94 -8.91
CA LEU A 113 1.53 -12.90 -10.02
C LEU A 113 0.47 -13.97 -9.73
N THR A 114 0.47 -14.50 -8.51
CA THR A 114 -0.52 -15.50 -8.06
C THR A 114 -1.93 -14.91 -8.06
N SER A 115 -2.11 -13.68 -7.57
CA SER A 115 -3.40 -12.99 -7.60
C SER A 115 -3.90 -12.78 -9.02
N PHE A 116 -3.02 -12.35 -9.93
CA PHE A 116 -3.37 -12.15 -11.34
C PHE A 116 -3.79 -13.48 -12.01
N LEU A 117 -3.02 -14.55 -11.82
CA LEU A 117 -3.36 -15.88 -12.35
C LEU A 117 -4.72 -16.36 -11.82
N LYS A 118 -4.98 -16.19 -10.51
CA LYS A 118 -6.29 -16.51 -9.92
C LYS A 118 -7.41 -15.71 -10.55
N SER A 119 -7.22 -14.41 -10.76
CA SER A 119 -8.21 -13.56 -11.45
C SER A 119 -8.47 -14.05 -12.87
N MET A 120 -7.45 -14.45 -13.63
CA MET A 120 -7.62 -15.04 -14.97
C MET A 120 -8.43 -16.34 -14.94
N LEU A 121 -8.12 -17.24 -14.00
CA LEU A 121 -8.84 -18.51 -13.86
C LEU A 121 -10.32 -18.30 -13.52
N LEU A 122 -10.63 -17.30 -12.68
CA LEU A 122 -12.01 -16.95 -12.32
C LEU A 122 -12.76 -16.26 -13.47
N ALA A 123 -12.05 -15.49 -14.30
CA ALA A 123 -12.63 -14.75 -15.42
C ALA A 123 -13.01 -15.65 -16.61
N ARG A 124 -12.41 -16.84 -16.73
CA ARG A 124 -12.60 -17.77 -17.87
C ARG A 124 -14.06 -17.98 -18.25
N ASP A 125 -14.93 -18.06 -17.25
CA ASP A 125 -16.35 -18.38 -17.41
C ASP A 125 -17.27 -17.21 -16.95
N ALA A 126 -16.73 -15.99 -16.86
CA ALA A 126 -17.45 -14.84 -16.31
C ALA A 126 -18.28 -14.03 -17.32
N GLY A 127 -18.03 -14.22 -18.61
CA GLY A 127 -18.60 -13.36 -19.66
C GLY A 127 -18.01 -11.94 -19.64
N ASN A 128 -18.53 -11.07 -20.52
CA ASN A 128 -18.02 -9.71 -20.69
C ASN A 128 -18.37 -8.82 -19.47
N GLY A 129 -17.42 -8.00 -19.01
CA GLY A 129 -17.64 -6.99 -17.96
C GLY A 129 -16.62 -7.05 -16.82
N VAL A 130 -16.79 -6.14 -15.84
CA VAL A 130 -16.02 -6.14 -14.59
C VAL A 130 -16.83 -6.89 -13.52
N HIS A 131 -16.22 -7.90 -12.92
CA HIS A 131 -16.88 -8.77 -11.94
C HIS A 131 -16.14 -8.73 -10.62
N PHE A 132 -16.76 -8.16 -9.59
CA PHE A 132 -16.29 -8.27 -8.20
C PHE A 132 -16.93 -9.53 -7.61
N ARG A 133 -16.13 -10.57 -7.34
CA ARG A 133 -16.58 -11.85 -6.78
C ARG A 133 -15.87 -12.16 -5.48
#